data_AF-A0A961WXT8-F1
#
_entry.id   AF-A0A961WXT8-F1
#
_cell.length_a   1.000
_cell.length_b   1.000
_cell.length_c   1.000
_cell.angle_alpha   90.00
_cell.angle_beta   90.00
_cell.angle_gamma   90.00
#
_symmetry.space_group_name_H-M   'P 1'
#
loop_
_entity.id
_entity.type
_entity.pdbx_description
1 polymer ?
#
loop_
_entity_poly.entity_id
_entity_poly.type
_entity_poly.pdbx_seq_one_letter_code
_entity_poly.pdbx_strand_id
1 'polypeptide(L)' 'VIVTGRESDKSLYNEALVTFEDDRGAYDQKDANGFIRLNALRLRTLAARNRRS' A
#
# COMPACT_ATOMS: atom_id res chain seq x y z
N VAL A 1 -11.29 8.17 -26.96
CA VAL A 1 -10.06 8.86 -26.50
C VAL A 1 -9.35 7.94 -25.54
N ILE A 2 -8.05 7.68 -25.74
CA ILE A 2 -7.23 6.85 -24.86
C ILE A 2 -6.09 7.71 -24.34
N VAL A 3 -5.81 7.65 -23.05
CA VAL A 3 -4.71 8.38 -22.40
C VAL A 3 -3.47 7.50 -22.41
N THR A 4 -2.35 8.03 -22.92
CA THR A 4 -1.08 7.31 -23.07
C THR A 4 0.01 7.77 -22.11
N GLY A 5 -0.16 8.91 -21.43
CA GLY A 5 0.82 9.44 -20.48
C GLY A 5 0.32 10.69 -19.77
N ARG A 6 1.00 11.07 -18.67
CA ARG A 6 0.75 12.27 -17.84
C ARG A 6 2.08 12.82 -17.31
N GLU A 7 2.19 14.14 -17.22
CA GLU A 7 3.25 14.83 -16.49
C GLU A 7 2.68 16.03 -15.73
N SER A 8 3.41 16.51 -14.73
CA SER A 8 3.07 17.70 -13.95
C SER A 8 4.26 18.15 -13.12
N ASP A 9 4.54 19.45 -13.09
CA ASP A 9 5.54 20.05 -12.19
C ASP A 9 5.21 19.86 -10.70
N LYS A 10 3.95 19.54 -10.39
CA LYS A 10 3.45 19.26 -9.03
C LYS A 10 3.00 17.81 -8.87
N SER A 11 3.65 16.88 -9.57
CA SER A 11 3.35 15.46 -9.47
C SER A 11 3.62 14.93 -8.06
N LEU A 12 2.72 14.11 -7.53
CA LEU A 12 2.93 13.31 -6.31
C LEU A 12 3.46 11.91 -6.61
N TYR A 13 3.63 11.56 -7.88
CA TYR A 13 4.30 10.33 -8.29
C TYR A 13 5.78 10.42 -7.91
N ASN A 14 6.29 9.37 -7.26
CA ASN A 14 7.70 9.26 -6.89
C ASN A 14 8.25 7.94 -7.46
N GLU A 15 9.06 8.03 -8.52
CA GLU A 15 9.63 6.87 -9.19
C GLU A 15 10.53 6.03 -8.29
N ALA A 16 11.31 6.68 -7.41
CA ALA A 16 12.18 5.97 -6.47
C ALA A 16 11.40 5.16 -5.42
N LEU A 17 10.17 5.55 -5.09
CA LEU A 17 9.33 4.81 -4.14
C LEU A 17 8.61 3.62 -4.78
N VAL A 18 8.25 3.74 -6.07
CA VAL A 18 7.38 2.77 -6.76
C VAL A 18 8.15 1.80 -7.66
N THR A 19 9.46 2.00 -7.82
CA THR A 19 10.30 1.11 -8.61
C THR A 19 10.52 -0.24 -7.92
N PHE A 20 10.79 -1.27 -8.72
CA PHE A 20 11.22 -2.59 -8.25
C PHE A 20 12.75 -2.75 -8.23
N GLU A 21 13.47 -1.77 -8.75
CA GLU A 21 14.94 -1.72 -8.72
C GLU A 21 15.46 -1.38 -7.32
N ASP A 22 16.79 -1.32 -7.13
CA ASP A 22 17.41 -0.87 -5.88
C ASP A 22 17.03 0.58 -5.57
N ASP A 23 15.91 0.71 -4.86
CA ASP A 23 15.31 1.96 -4.38
C ASP A 23 16.13 2.61 -3.25
N ARG A 24 17.29 2.04 -2.92
CA ARG A 24 18.18 2.43 -1.83
C ARG A 24 17.47 2.46 -0.47
N GLY A 25 16.45 1.62 -0.29
CA GLY A 25 15.65 1.54 0.93
C GLY A 25 14.58 2.62 1.05
N ALA A 26 14.13 3.21 -0.06
CA ALA A 26 12.99 4.14 -0.06
C ALA A 26 11.69 3.46 0.39
N TYR A 27 11.56 2.14 0.20
CA TYR A 27 10.44 1.33 0.65
C TYR A 27 10.89 0.03 1.37
N ASP A 28 10.61 -0.10 2.67
CA ASP A 28 10.77 -1.38 3.38
C ASP A 28 9.50 -2.23 3.26
N GLN A 29 9.59 -3.31 2.45
CA GLN A 29 8.48 -4.24 2.23
C GLN A 29 8.02 -4.93 3.53
N LYS A 30 8.86 -5.03 4.56
CA LYS A 30 8.50 -5.67 5.84
C LYS A 30 7.44 -4.88 6.60
N ASP A 31 7.44 -3.56 6.46
CA ASP A 31 6.47 -2.68 7.11
C ASP A 31 5.05 -2.91 6.60
N ALA A 32 4.90 -3.35 5.34
CA ALA A 32 3.61 -3.69 4.75
C ALA A 32 2.88 -4.78 5.56
N ASN A 33 3.60 -5.74 6.15
CA ASN A 33 3.00 -6.79 6.95
C ASN A 33 2.27 -6.22 8.18
N GLY A 34 2.95 -5.33 8.91
CA GLY A 34 2.38 -4.64 10.06
C GLY A 34 1.17 -3.79 9.67
N PHE A 35 1.31 -3.00 8.61
CA PHE A 35 0.24 -2.15 8.09
C PHE A 35 -1.02 -2.95 7.72
N ILE A 36 -0.87 -4.05 6.98
CA ILE A 36 -1.99 -4.91 6.58
C ILE A 36 -2.67 -5.51 7.82
N ARG A 37 -1.89 -6.01 8.78
CA ARG A 37 -2.44 -6.64 9.99
C ARG A 37 -3.21 -5.66 10.87
N LEU A 38 -2.72 -4.43 11.01
CA LEU A 38 -3.39 -3.38 11.78
C LEU A 38 -4.70 -2.95 11.11
N ASN A 39 -4.68 -2.69 9.80
CA ASN A 39 -5.88 -2.33 9.05
C ASN A 39 -6.93 -3.45 9.03
N ALA A 40 -6.50 -4.69 8.94
CA ALA A 40 -7.38 -5.87 8.96
C ALA A 40 -7.89 -6.23 10.36
N LEU A 41 -7.36 -5.64 11.44
CA LEU A 41 -7.67 -6.02 12.82
C LEU A 41 -9.18 -5.96 13.09
N ARG A 42 -9.83 -4.84 12.77
CA ARG A 42 -11.27 -4.65 12.97
C ARG A 42 -12.14 -5.65 12.22
N LEU A 43 -11.71 -6.06 11.02
CA LEU A 43 -12.43 -7.03 10.20
C LEU A 43 -12.31 -8.42 10.81
N ARG A 44 -11.11 -8.79 11.25
CA ARG A 44 -10.83 -10.07 11.92
C ARG A 44 -11.59 -10.21 13.24
N THR A 45 -11.65 -9.16 14.05
CA THR A 45 -12.37 -9.18 15.32
C THR A 45 -13.88 -9.30 15.13
N LEU A 46 -14.45 -8.55 14.17
CA LEU A 46 -15.87 -8.66 13.81
C LEU A 46 -16.22 -10.06 13.30
N ALA A 47 -15.42 -10.61 12.38
CA ALA A 47 -15.62 -11.97 11.88
C ALA A 47 -15.48 -13.02 12.99
N ALA A 48 -14.58 -12.82 13.95
CA ALA A 48 -14.47 -13.70 15.12
C ALA A 48 -15.70 -13.62 16.04
N ARG A 49 -16.29 -12.44 16.22
CA ARG A 49 -17.53 -12.27 17.00
C ARG A 49 -18.71 -12.96 16.32
N ASN A 50 -18.90 -12.74 15.02
CA ASN A 50 -20.03 -13.32 14.27
C ASN A 50 -19.97 -14.85 14.20
N ARG A 51 -18.79 -15.47 14.33
CA ARG A 51 -18.65 -16.93 14.43
C ARG A 51 -19.04 -17.51 15.80
N ARG A 52 -19.17 -16.65 16.82
CA ARG A 52 -19.53 -17.05 18.19
C ARG A 52 -21.00 -16.80 18.53
N SER A 53 -21.70 -16.03 17.70
CA SER A 53 -23.15 -15.81 17.76
C SER A 53 -23.86 -16.85 16.91
#